data_AF-A0A0H2SVS7-F1
#
_entry.id   AF-A0A0H2SVS7-F1
#
_cell.length_a   1.000
_cell.length_b   1.000
_cell.length_c   1.000
_cell.angle_alpha   90.00
_cell.angle_beta   90.00
_cell.angle_gamma   90.00
#
_symmetry.space_group_name_H-M   'P 1'
#
loop_
_entity.id
_entity.type
_entity.pdbx_description
1 polymer ?
#
loop_
_entity_poly.entity_id
_entity_poly.type
_entity_poly.pdbx_seq_one_letter_code
_entity_poly.pdbx_strand_id
1 'polypeptide(L)'
;MKYIKDIPAKYIILIISVSIIVLFLMLSFIYFFYIKDMFEIRLTDEEYINIIKNSSFYGYPDKKIGSYFDNFFSNTKWYCIKNLNKINVVFEGDAYYFGKYVKFKIIFDAKKTIKTKTIQPIFYTADDKKILYTDFLNLINMIFR
;
A
#
# COMPACT_ATOMS: atom_id res chain seq x y z
N MET A 1 -33.25 -25.78 51.48
CA MET A 1 -32.66 -25.75 50.12
C MET A 1 -33.74 -25.22 49.16
N LYS A 2 -33.91 -23.90 49.13
CA LYS A 2 -34.96 -23.19 48.37
C LYS A 2 -34.38 -21.82 48.01
N TYR A 3 -34.88 -21.20 46.95
CA TYR A 3 -34.36 -20.01 46.26
C TYR A 3 -33.43 -20.27 45.07
N ILE A 4 -33.86 -21.12 44.15
CA ILE A 4 -33.76 -20.73 42.74
C ILE A 4 -35.14 -20.16 42.41
N LYS A 5 -35.26 -18.83 42.52
CA LYS A 5 -36.46 -18.10 42.06
C LYS A 5 -36.58 -18.36 40.57
N ASP A 6 -37.75 -18.77 40.11
CA ASP A 6 -38.10 -18.82 38.68
C ASP A 6 -37.76 -17.48 38.06
N ILE A 7 -36.73 -17.45 37.19
CA ILE A 7 -36.37 -16.26 36.45
C ILE A 7 -37.54 -16.00 35.48
N PRO A 8 -38.24 -14.85 35.58
CA PRO A 8 -39.38 -14.59 34.73
C PRO A 8 -38.96 -14.62 33.26
N ALA A 9 -39.77 -15.23 32.39
CA ALA A 9 -39.44 -15.42 30.98
C ALA A 9 -38.98 -14.14 30.25
N LYS A 10 -39.49 -12.97 30.66
CA LYS A 10 -39.06 -11.65 30.17
C LYS A 10 -37.55 -11.39 30.39
N TYR A 11 -36.99 -11.79 31.53
CA TYR A 11 -35.57 -11.65 31.81
C TYR A 11 -34.71 -12.65 31.03
N ILE A 12 -35.23 -13.87 30.79
CA ILE A 12 -34.56 -14.86 29.93
C ILE A 12 -34.47 -14.32 28.49
N ILE A 13 -35.57 -13.78 27.96
CA ILE A 13 -35.61 -13.17 26.62
C ILE A 13 -34.65 -11.98 26.53
N LEU A 14 -34.59 -11.13 27.58
CA LEU A 14 -33.67 -10.00 27.65
C LEU A 14 -32.20 -10.44 27.62
N ILE A 15 -31.83 -11.47 28.38
CA ILE A 15 -30.45 -11.97 28.42
C ILE A 15 -30.03 -12.52 27.06
N ILE A 16 -30.92 -13.29 26.40
CA ILE A 16 -30.65 -13.84 25.07
C ILE A 16 -30.50 -12.72 24.05
N SER A 17 -31.39 -11.72 24.06
CA SER A 17 -31.31 -10.61 23.09
C SER A 17 -30.04 -9.77 23.26
N VAL A 18 -29.64 -9.46 24.49
CA VAL A 18 -28.39 -8.75 24.77
C VAL A 18 -27.18 -9.58 24.33
N SER A 19 -27.19 -10.90 24.60
CA SER A 19 -26.09 -11.78 24.20
C SER A 19 -25.91 -11.85 22.68
N ILE A 20 -27.01 -11.89 21.92
CA ILE A 20 -26.99 -11.86 20.46
C ILE A 20 -26.44 -10.53 19.95
N ILE A 21 -26.84 -9.39 20.54
CA ILE A 21 -26.34 -8.07 20.15
C ILE A 21 -24.83 -7.99 20.39
N VAL A 22 -24.35 -8.43 21.56
CA VAL A 22 -22.92 -8.43 21.88
C VAL A 22 -22.14 -9.33 20.91
N LEU A 23 -22.66 -10.51 20.59
CA LEU A 23 -22.05 -11.40 19.60
C LEU A 23 -21.96 -10.74 18.22
N PHE A 24 -23.03 -10.07 17.78
CA PHE A 24 -23.07 -9.38 16.49
C PHE A 24 -22.06 -8.23 16.44
N LEU A 25 -21.93 -7.46 17.52
CA LEU A 25 -20.94 -6.40 17.65
C LEU A 25 -19.51 -6.96 17.60
N MET A 26 -19.24 -8.07 18.29
CA MET A 26 -17.94 -8.73 18.28
C MET A 26 -17.58 -9.23 16.86
N LEU A 27 -18.52 -9.87 16.17
CA LEU A 27 -18.31 -10.33 14.79
C LEU A 27 -18.10 -9.17 13.82
N SER A 28 -18.85 -8.08 13.97
CA SER A 28 -18.68 -6.88 13.14
C SER A 28 -17.32 -6.21 13.39
N PHE A 29 -16.88 -6.16 14.64
CA PHE A 29 -15.55 -5.67 15.01
C PHE A 29 -14.45 -6.54 14.39
N ILE A 30 -14.54 -7.86 14.52
CA ILE A 30 -13.59 -8.80 13.90
C ILE A 30 -13.57 -8.61 12.37
N TYR A 31 -14.74 -8.50 11.75
CA TYR A 31 -14.84 -8.29 10.31
C TYR A 31 -14.17 -6.98 9.89
N PHE A 32 -14.49 -5.86 10.53
CA PHE A 32 -14.01 -4.55 10.10
C PHE A 32 -12.52 -4.33 10.34
N PHE A 33 -11.98 -4.89 11.44
CA PHE A 33 -10.58 -4.71 11.82
C PHE A 33 -9.64 -5.78 11.26
N TYR A 34 -10.10 -7.02 11.09
CA TYR A 34 -9.23 -8.13 10.72
C TYR A 34 -9.54 -8.72 9.34
N ILE A 35 -10.82 -8.89 8.98
CA ILE A 35 -11.21 -9.58 7.75
C ILE A 35 -11.36 -8.62 6.55
N LYS A 36 -11.71 -7.36 6.79
CA LYS A 36 -11.91 -6.37 5.72
C LYS A 36 -10.64 -6.13 4.90
N ASP A 37 -9.49 -6.06 5.56
CA ASP A 37 -8.18 -5.93 4.90
C ASP A 37 -7.73 -7.26 4.24
N MET A 38 -8.38 -8.40 4.56
CA MET A 38 -8.15 -9.72 3.94
C MET A 38 -8.95 -9.94 2.64
N PHE A 39 -9.94 -9.09 2.33
CA PHE A 39 -10.47 -8.99 0.97
C PHE A 39 -9.43 -8.28 0.10
N GLU A 40 -8.32 -8.99 -0.12
CA GLU A 40 -7.21 -8.55 -0.93
C GLU A 40 -7.72 -8.27 -2.33
N ILE A 41 -7.53 -7.04 -2.80
CA ILE A 41 -7.72 -6.69 -4.19
C ILE A 41 -6.73 -7.55 -4.98
N ARG A 42 -7.21 -8.64 -5.59
CA ARG A 42 -6.40 -9.52 -6.43
C ARG A 42 -6.25 -8.85 -7.80
N LEU A 43 -5.26 -7.98 -7.91
CA LEU A 43 -4.87 -7.40 -9.18
C LEU A 43 -3.77 -8.26 -9.83
N THR A 44 -3.72 -8.19 -11.15
CA THR A 44 -2.61 -8.65 -11.97
C THR A 44 -1.38 -7.78 -11.75
N ASP A 45 -0.21 -8.28 -12.13
CA ASP A 45 1.06 -7.53 -12.02
C ASP A 45 1.00 -6.23 -12.83
N GLU A 46 0.44 -6.30 -14.03
CA GLU A 46 0.26 -5.16 -14.92
C GLU A 46 -0.65 -4.09 -14.32
N GLU A 47 -1.74 -4.48 -13.65
CA GLU A 47 -2.62 -3.55 -12.95
C GLU A 47 -1.92 -2.84 -11.79
N TYR A 48 -1.11 -3.56 -10.98
CA TYR A 48 -0.32 -2.92 -9.92
C TYR A 48 0.71 -1.94 -10.49
N ILE A 49 1.41 -2.34 -11.55
CA ILE A 49 2.38 -1.48 -12.23
C ILE A 49 1.67 -0.23 -12.78
N ASN A 50 0.53 -0.39 -13.45
CA ASN A 50 -0.25 0.71 -14.01
C ASN A 50 -0.75 1.68 -12.95
N ILE A 51 -1.17 1.18 -11.78
CA ILE A 51 -1.54 2.04 -10.64
C ILE A 51 -0.37 2.93 -10.22
N ILE A 52 0.85 2.36 -10.12
CA ILE A 52 2.04 3.10 -9.74
C ILE A 52 2.44 4.09 -10.86
N LYS A 53 2.46 3.67 -12.12
CA LYS A 53 2.75 4.52 -13.27
C LYS A 53 1.78 5.69 -13.41
N ASN A 54 0.50 5.48 -13.10
CA ASN A 54 -0.56 6.49 -13.14
C ASN A 54 -0.72 7.30 -11.85
N SER A 55 0.12 7.05 -10.84
CA SER A 55 0.19 7.87 -9.63
C SER A 55 1.07 9.10 -9.84
N SER A 56 0.93 10.07 -8.95
CA SER A 56 1.67 11.33 -8.96
C SER A 56 2.26 11.59 -7.57
N PHE A 57 3.51 12.05 -7.50
CA PHE A 57 4.08 12.49 -6.22
C PHE A 57 3.32 13.72 -5.68
N TYR A 58 3.24 13.86 -4.36
CA TYR A 58 2.47 14.95 -3.71
C TYR A 58 2.90 16.36 -4.19
N GLY A 59 4.19 16.58 -4.41
CA GLY A 59 4.71 17.85 -4.93
C GLY A 59 4.48 18.09 -6.43
N TYR A 60 3.98 17.08 -7.16
CA TYR A 60 3.82 17.09 -8.61
C TYR A 60 2.49 16.42 -9.03
N PRO A 61 1.33 16.92 -8.60
CA PRO A 61 0.04 16.22 -8.72
C PRO A 61 -0.38 15.91 -10.17
N ASP A 62 -0.01 16.77 -11.11
CA ASP A 62 -0.38 16.64 -12.52
C ASP A 62 0.62 15.83 -13.35
N LYS A 63 1.74 15.39 -12.74
CA LYS A 63 2.81 14.67 -13.44
C LYS A 63 2.81 13.18 -13.08
N LYS A 64 2.41 12.35 -14.05
CA LYS A 64 2.33 10.88 -13.89
C LYS A 64 3.71 10.24 -13.89
N ILE A 65 4.01 9.44 -12.87
CA ILE A 65 5.34 8.86 -12.66
C ILE A 65 5.82 8.05 -13.85
N GLY A 66 4.96 7.21 -14.42
CA GLY A 66 5.34 6.33 -15.52
C GLY A 66 5.89 7.08 -16.72
N SER A 67 5.14 8.06 -17.23
CA SER A 67 5.55 8.86 -18.41
C SER A 67 6.86 9.61 -18.17
N TYR A 68 6.98 10.27 -17.01
CA TYR A 68 8.19 11.05 -16.71
C TYR A 68 9.42 10.17 -16.44
N PHE A 69 9.24 9.01 -15.81
CA PHE A 69 10.34 8.07 -15.60
C PHE A 69 10.79 7.44 -16.91
N ASP A 70 9.85 7.02 -17.75
CA ASP A 70 10.15 6.41 -19.06
C ASP A 70 10.83 7.42 -20.02
N ASN A 71 10.60 8.73 -19.84
CA ASN A 71 11.28 9.78 -20.61
C ASN A 71 12.66 10.16 -20.05
N PHE A 72 12.86 10.09 -18.74
CA PHE A 72 14.09 10.54 -18.08
C PHE A 72 15.16 9.43 -18.03
N PHE A 73 14.74 8.23 -17.65
CA PHE A 73 15.63 7.08 -17.52
C PHE A 73 15.71 6.32 -18.85
N SER A 74 16.84 5.67 -19.06
CA SER A 74 17.02 4.71 -20.13
C SER A 74 17.00 3.29 -19.59
N ASN A 75 16.86 2.29 -20.47
CA ASN A 75 16.80 0.87 -20.11
C ASN A 75 15.76 0.54 -19.01
N THR A 76 14.61 1.21 -19.06
CA THR A 76 13.61 1.13 -17.99
C THR A 76 12.95 -0.25 -17.89
N LYS A 77 12.71 -0.68 -16.66
CA LYS A 77 12.00 -1.93 -16.34
C LYS A 77 11.08 -1.71 -15.16
N TRP A 78 9.87 -2.25 -15.28
CA TRP A 78 8.86 -2.25 -14.24
C TRP A 78 8.44 -3.70 -13.98
N TYR A 79 8.41 -4.12 -12.71
CA TYR A 79 7.98 -5.47 -12.36
C TYR A 79 7.46 -5.54 -10.92
N CYS A 80 6.67 -6.57 -10.62
CA CYS A 80 6.15 -6.81 -9.28
C CYS A 80 7.00 -7.84 -8.52
N ILE A 81 7.16 -7.61 -7.21
CA ILE A 81 7.64 -8.61 -6.26
C ILE A 81 6.54 -8.81 -5.22
N LYS A 82 6.01 -10.04 -5.15
CA LYS A 82 4.94 -10.43 -4.22
C LYS A 82 5.48 -11.32 -3.12
N ASN A 83 5.36 -10.90 -1.87
CA ASN A 83 5.75 -11.67 -0.69
C ASN A 83 4.61 -11.70 0.32
N LEU A 84 3.94 -12.85 0.48
CA LEU A 84 2.80 -13.08 1.41
C LEU A 84 1.81 -11.90 1.46
N ASN A 85 2.05 -10.91 2.33
CA ASN A 85 1.17 -9.75 2.53
C ASN A 85 1.64 -8.45 1.84
N LYS A 86 2.81 -8.44 1.19
CA LYS A 86 3.40 -7.26 0.54
C LYS A 86 3.42 -7.43 -0.96
N ILE A 87 2.98 -6.40 -1.66
CA ILE A 87 3.07 -6.31 -3.13
C ILE A 87 3.85 -5.06 -3.43
N ASN A 88 5.08 -5.27 -3.90
CA ASN A 88 5.98 -4.18 -4.23
C ASN A 88 6.07 -4.05 -5.75
N VAL A 89 5.98 -2.83 -6.24
CA VAL A 89 6.31 -2.51 -7.63
C VAL A 89 7.72 -1.95 -7.63
N VAL A 90 8.57 -2.53 -8.46
CA VAL A 90 9.96 -2.15 -8.62
C VAL A 90 10.14 -1.49 -9.96
N PHE A 91 10.75 -0.31 -9.93
CA PHE A 91 11.29 0.37 -11.08
C PHE A 91 12.81 0.20 -11.09
N GLU A 92 13.38 -0.14 -12.25
CA GLU A 92 14.80 -0.04 -12.53
C GLU A 92 15.02 0.79 -13.79
N GLY A 93 16.05 1.63 -13.82
CA GLY A 93 16.40 2.45 -14.98
C GLY A 93 17.73 3.14 -14.80
N ASP A 94 18.37 3.49 -15.90
CA ASP A 94 19.71 4.05 -15.92
C ASP A 94 19.66 5.56 -16.20
N ALA A 95 20.47 6.33 -15.47
CA ALA A 95 20.60 7.77 -15.69
C ALA A 95 21.99 8.30 -15.29
N TYR A 96 22.33 9.47 -15.83
CA TYR A 96 23.51 10.22 -15.38
C TYR A 96 23.23 10.88 -14.03
N TYR A 97 24.05 10.55 -13.05
CA TYR A 97 23.98 11.04 -11.68
C TYR A 97 25.39 11.40 -11.18
N PHE A 98 25.59 12.65 -10.78
CA PHE A 98 26.91 13.19 -10.37
C PHE A 98 28.05 12.86 -11.35
N GLY A 99 27.80 13.02 -12.66
CA GLY A 99 28.79 12.78 -13.70
C GLY A 99 29.10 11.31 -13.97
N LYS A 100 28.37 10.38 -13.35
CA LYS A 100 28.49 8.94 -13.59
C LYS A 100 27.18 8.38 -14.11
N TYR A 101 27.27 7.40 -15.00
CA TYR A 101 26.11 6.65 -15.42
C TYR A 101 25.84 5.55 -14.40
N VAL A 102 24.68 5.58 -13.76
CA VAL A 102 24.34 4.68 -12.65
C VAL A 102 22.99 4.02 -12.88
N LYS A 103 22.82 2.82 -12.34
CA LYS A 103 21.55 2.10 -12.36
C LYS A 103 20.74 2.44 -11.12
N PHE A 104 19.58 3.07 -11.31
CA PHE A 104 18.63 3.33 -10.25
C PHE A 104 17.68 2.15 -10.06
N LYS A 105 17.29 1.94 -8.81
CA LYS A 105 16.22 1.03 -8.42
C LYS A 105 15.35 1.70 -7.38
N ILE A 106 14.04 1.73 -7.61
CA ILE A 106 13.06 2.37 -6.73
C ILE A 106 11.94 1.37 -6.47
N ILE A 107 11.56 1.20 -5.20
CA ILE A 107 10.54 0.24 -4.77
C ILE A 107 9.37 1.00 -4.16
N PHE A 108 8.16 0.67 -4.60
CA PHE A 108 6.90 1.22 -4.13
C PHE A 108 6.04 0.13 -3.49
N ASP A 109 5.33 0.45 -2.40
CA ASP A 109 4.32 -0.44 -1.82
C ASP A 109 2.97 -0.20 -2.51
N ALA A 110 2.58 -1.11 -3.39
CA ALA A 110 1.38 -0.95 -4.20
C ALA A 110 0.10 -1.01 -3.35
N LYS A 111 0.04 -1.90 -2.35
CA LYS A 111 -1.13 -2.01 -1.45
C LYS A 111 -1.33 -0.72 -0.67
N LYS A 112 -0.24 -0.16 -0.12
CA LYS A 112 -0.29 1.12 0.60
C LYS A 112 -0.75 2.24 -0.32
N THR A 113 -0.19 2.34 -1.53
CA THR A 113 -0.60 3.39 -2.50
C THR A 113 -2.07 3.27 -2.90
N ILE A 114 -2.60 2.06 -3.10
CA ILE A 114 -4.02 1.87 -3.41
C ILE A 114 -4.92 2.33 -2.25
N LYS A 115 -4.54 1.99 -1.01
CA LYS A 115 -5.29 2.30 0.21
C LYS A 115 -5.27 3.78 0.55
N THR A 116 -4.11 4.43 0.46
CA THR A 116 -3.94 5.84 0.86
C THR A 116 -4.15 6.83 -0.28
N LYS A 117 -4.17 6.36 -1.54
CA LYS A 117 -4.13 7.22 -2.74
C LYS A 117 -2.91 8.14 -2.79
N THR A 118 -1.87 7.83 -2.03
CA THR A 118 -0.61 8.57 -1.99
C THR A 118 0.54 7.63 -2.37
N ILE A 119 1.46 8.13 -3.18
CA ILE A 119 2.66 7.37 -3.58
C ILE A 119 3.88 7.88 -2.84
N GLN A 120 4.58 6.94 -2.21
CA GLN A 120 5.86 7.15 -1.56
C GLN A 120 6.74 5.92 -1.82
N PRO A 121 8.00 6.10 -2.20
CA PRO A 121 8.92 4.97 -2.32
C PRO A 121 9.27 4.45 -0.93
N ILE A 122 9.40 3.14 -0.79
CA ILE A 122 9.84 2.49 0.46
C ILE A 122 11.35 2.23 0.46
N PHE A 123 11.97 2.17 -0.71
CA PHE A 123 13.40 1.93 -0.87
C PHE A 123 13.89 2.46 -2.21
N TYR A 124 15.13 2.94 -2.25
CA TYR A 124 15.76 3.47 -3.46
C TYR A 124 17.29 3.35 -3.39
N THR A 125 17.90 2.99 -4.51
CA THR A 125 19.36 2.80 -4.64
C THR A 125 19.88 3.35 -5.97
N ALA A 126 21.18 3.65 -6.00
CA ALA A 126 21.97 3.87 -7.21
C ALA A 126 23.18 2.92 -7.15
N ASP A 127 23.39 2.12 -8.20
CA ASP A 127 24.41 1.05 -8.25
C ASP A 127 24.38 0.16 -7.00
N ASP A 128 23.18 -0.33 -6.66
CA ASP A 128 22.89 -1.18 -5.50
C ASP A 128 23.23 -0.57 -4.12
N LYS A 129 23.63 0.70 -4.06
CA LYS A 129 23.85 1.43 -2.83
C LYS A 129 22.65 2.31 -2.50
N LYS A 130 22.17 2.21 -1.27
CA LYS A 130 21.10 3.09 -0.78
C LYS A 130 21.59 4.54 -0.82
N ILE A 131 20.84 5.40 -1.50
CA ILE A 131 21.11 6.85 -1.54
C ILE A 131 20.37 7.55 -0.40
N LEU A 132 20.75 8.79 -0.10
CA LEU A 132 20.09 9.60 0.92
C LEU A 132 18.70 10.05 0.44
N TYR A 133 17.83 10.42 1.37
CA TYR A 133 16.52 10.95 1.03
C TYR A 133 16.61 12.29 0.28
N THR A 134 17.57 13.15 0.65
CA THR A 134 17.85 14.41 -0.03
C THR A 134 18.27 14.20 -1.49
N ASP A 135 19.10 13.20 -1.73
CA ASP A 135 19.56 12.79 -3.06
C ASP A 135 18.41 12.29 -3.92
N PHE A 136 17.55 11.45 -3.34
CA PHE A 136 16.33 11.01 -3.98
C PHE A 136 15.39 12.19 -4.30
N LEU A 137 15.19 13.12 -3.38
CA LEU A 137 14.38 14.31 -3.63
C LEU A 137 14.94 15.18 -4.77
N ASN A 138 16.26 15.33 -4.84
CA ASN A 138 16.91 16.06 -5.93
C ASN A 138 16.67 15.37 -7.28
N LEU A 139 16.76 14.03 -7.32
CA LEU A 139 16.43 13.25 -8.51
C LEU A 139 14.97 13.47 -8.94
N ILE A 140 14.01 13.37 -8.01
CA ILE A 140 12.59 13.64 -8.30
C ILE A 140 12.41 15.08 -8.81
N ASN A 141 13.05 16.05 -8.18
CA ASN A 141 12.97 17.44 -8.65
C ASN A 141 13.58 17.62 -10.05
N MET A 142 14.64 16.89 -10.39
CA MET A 142 15.23 16.95 -11.73
C MET A 142 14.33 16.31 -12.80
N ILE A 143 13.59 15.26 -12.45
CA ILE A 143 12.65 14.59 -13.36
C ILE A 143 11.40 15.44 -13.60
N PHE A 144 10.88 16.08 -12.55
CA PHE A 144 9.55 16.68 -12.55
C PHE A 144 9.52 18.21 -12.46
N ARG A 145 10.65 18.92 -12.40
CA ARG A 145 10.65 20.37 -12.63
C ARG A 145 10.68 20.62 -14.13
#